data_AF-E2SK37-F1
#
_entry.id   AF-E2SK37-F1
#
_cell.length_a   1.000
_cell.length_b   1.000
_cell.length_c   1.000
_cell.angle_alpha   90.00
_cell.angle_beta   90.00
_cell.angle_gamma   90.00
#
_symmetry.space_group_name_H-M   'P 1'
#
loop_
_entity.id
_entity.type
_entity.pdbx_description
1 polymer ?
#
loop_
_entity_poly.entity_id
_entity_poly.type
_entity_poly.pdbx_seq_one_letter_code
_entity_poly.pdbx_strand_id
1 'polypeptide(L)' 'MKDIAFANQLDAFKGIISEYIGNNSELLNSEKLDSVDLETLARYRKGNVSKAELKKSLRFISQCLKKHYNEKVILLLDE' A
#
# COMPACT_ATOMS: atom_id res chain seq x y z
N MET A 1 6.93 -14.23 -23.47
CA MET A 1 7.93 -13.19 -23.13
C MET A 1 7.30 -11.94 -22.52
N LYS A 2 6.29 -11.31 -23.14
CA LYS A 2 5.58 -10.14 -22.57
C LYS A 2 4.92 -10.40 -21.21
N ASP A 3 4.30 -11.57 -21.02
CA ASP A 3 3.62 -11.88 -19.75
C ASP A 3 4.57 -12.05 -18.56
N ILE A 4 5.78 -12.57 -18.80
CA ILE A 4 6.82 -12.71 -17.76
C ILE A 4 7.32 -11.33 -17.32
N ALA A 5 7.58 -10.43 -18.28
CA ALA A 5 7.98 -9.06 -17.97
C ALA A 5 6.90 -8.31 -17.18
N PHE A 6 5.62 -8.51 -17.54
CA PHE A 6 4.50 -7.89 -16.84
C PHE A 6 4.29 -8.46 -15.43
N ALA A 7 4.44 -9.78 -15.24
CA ALA A 7 4.38 -10.40 -13.92
C ALA A 7 5.50 -9.87 -13.00
N ASN A 8 6.72 -9.77 -13.52
CA ASN A 8 7.86 -9.21 -12.78
C ASN A 8 7.63 -7.75 -12.36
N GLN A 9 6.99 -6.94 -13.22
CA GLN A 9 6.61 -5.56 -12.88
C GLN A 9 5.57 -5.50 -11.76
N LEU A 10 4.59 -6.42 -11.76
CA LEU A 10 3.61 -6.47 -10.67
C LEU A 10 4.27 -6.84 -9.34
N ASP A 11 5.22 -7.78 -9.34
CA ASP A 11 5.93 -8.16 -8.13
C ASP A 11 6.86 -7.05 -7.63
N ALA A 12 7.55 -6.35 -8.53
CA ALA A 12 8.30 -5.14 -8.19
C ALA A 12 7.38 -4.07 -7.56
N PHE A 13 6.20 -3.84 -8.13
CA PHE A 13 5.25 -2.87 -7.58
C PHE A 13 4.67 -3.31 -6.23
N LYS A 14 4.44 -4.61 -5.99
CA LYS A 14 4.11 -5.11 -4.63
C LYS A 14 5.24 -4.81 -3.65
N GLY A 15 6.49 -4.94 -4.07
CA GLY A 15 7.67 -4.59 -3.29
C GLY A 15 7.65 -3.12 -2.86
N ILE A 16 7.48 -2.20 -3.82
CA ILE A 16 7.38 -0.74 -3.57
C ILE A 16 6.25 -0.44 -2.58
N ILE A 17 5.06 -1.01 -2.79
CA ILE A 17 3.91 -0.81 -1.90
C ILE A 17 4.21 -1.35 -0.48
N SER A 18 4.81 -2.53 -0.39
CA SER A 18 5.18 -3.11 0.90
C SER A 18 6.16 -2.21 1.62
N GLU A 19 7.23 -1.78 0.96
CA GLU A 19 8.25 -0.88 1.51
C GLU A 19 7.66 0.43 1.98
N TYR A 20 6.81 1.06 1.15
CA TYR A 20 6.15 2.31 1.50
C TYR A 20 5.30 2.20 2.78
N ILE A 21 4.55 1.10 2.94
CA ILE A 21 3.81 0.82 4.18
C ILE A 21 4.78 0.57 5.34
N GLY A 22 5.94 -0.05 5.09
CA GLY A 22 6.98 -0.22 6.09
C GLY A 22 7.55 1.10 6.60
N ASN A 23 7.78 2.04 5.70
CA ASN A 23 8.26 3.38 6.04
C ASN A 23 7.20 4.21 6.78
N ASN A 24 5.92 3.85 6.64
CA ASN A 24 4.79 4.44 7.36
C ASN A 24 4.16 3.41 8.33
N SER A 25 5.01 2.68 9.08
CA SER A 25 4.59 1.57 9.94
C SER A 25 3.60 1.98 11.05
N GLU A 26 3.55 3.27 11.40
CA GLU A 26 2.57 3.84 12.33
C GLU A 26 1.13 3.61 11.87
N LEU A 27 0.89 3.47 10.56
CA LEU A 27 -0.42 3.12 10.02
C LEU A 27 -0.89 1.72 10.44
N LEU A 28 0.03 0.77 10.64
CA LEU A 28 -0.32 -0.61 10.97
C LEU A 28 -0.93 -0.77 12.36
N ASN A 29 -0.76 0.22 13.24
CA ASN A 29 -1.32 0.26 14.59
C ASN A 29 -2.09 1.56 14.86
N SER A 30 -2.56 2.23 13.81
CA SER A 30 -3.23 3.52 13.94
C SER A 30 -4.60 3.38 14.58
N GLU A 31 -4.81 4.01 15.74
CA GLU A 31 -6.11 4.09 16.43
C GLU A 31 -7.20 4.82 15.62
N LYS A 32 -6.80 5.61 14.62
CA LYS A 32 -7.70 6.35 13.73
C LYS A 32 -8.18 5.54 12.52
N LEU A 33 -7.65 4.32 12.34
CA LEU A 33 -8.06 3.42 11.27
C LEU A 33 -8.98 2.34 11.83
N ASP A 34 -9.97 1.93 11.03
CA ASP A 34 -10.83 0.82 11.39
C ASP A 34 -10.12 -0.53 11.18
N SER A 35 -10.71 -1.61 11.71
CA SER A 35 -10.13 -2.96 11.63
C SER A 35 -9.93 -3.44 10.19
N VAL A 36 -10.77 -3.02 9.26
CA VAL A 36 -10.71 -3.42 7.84
C VAL A 36 -9.54 -2.73 7.15
N ASP A 37 -9.33 -1.44 7.43
CA ASP A 37 -8.16 -0.69 6.96
C ASP A 37 -6.85 -1.34 7.47
N LEU A 38 -6.78 -1.66 8.76
CA LEU A 38 -5.60 -2.28 9.38
C LEU A 38 -5.29 -3.66 8.79
N GLU A 39 -6.31 -4.52 8.63
CA GLU A 39 -6.16 -5.83 8.00
C GLU A 39 -5.68 -5.69 6.54
N THR A 40 -6.22 -4.72 5.82
CA THR A 40 -5.86 -4.48 4.43
C THR A 40 -4.43 -3.95 4.28
N LEU A 41 -3.99 -3.03 5.15
CA LEU A 41 -2.59 -2.58 5.20
C LEU A 41 -1.64 -3.75 5.50
N ALA A 42 -2.00 -4.63 6.43
CA ALA A 42 -1.21 -5.82 6.74
C ALA A 42 -1.09 -6.78 5.54
N ARG A 43 -2.17 -6.95 4.76
CA ARG A 43 -2.13 -7.75 3.52
C ARG A 43 -1.23 -7.13 2.45
N TYR A 44 -1.32 -5.81 2.23
CA TYR A 44 -0.41 -5.10 1.32
C TYR A 44 1.05 -5.20 1.76
N ARG A 45 1.34 -5.03 3.06
CA ARG A 45 2.70 -5.18 3.61
C ARG A 45 3.27 -6.59 3.37
N LYS A 46 2.44 -7.63 3.48
CA LYS A 46 2.83 -9.02 3.20
C LYS A 46 2.89 -9.38 1.71
N GLY A 47 2.45 -8.49 0.82
CA GLY A 47 2.36 -8.77 -0.62
C GLY A 47 1.22 -9.71 -1.02
N ASN A 48 0.32 -10.05 -0.09
CA ASN A 48 -0.79 -10.98 -0.29
C ASN A 48 -2.00 -10.27 -0.89
N VAL A 49 -1.84 -9.71 -2.10
CA VAL A 49 -2.87 -8.91 -2.76
C VAL A 49 -3.01 -9.28 -4.24
N SER A 50 -4.24 -9.19 -4.73
CA SER A 50 -4.56 -9.40 -6.14
C SER A 50 -4.08 -8.23 -7.01
N LYS A 51 -3.99 -8.46 -8.33
CA LYS A 51 -3.70 -7.39 -9.31
C LYS A 51 -4.71 -6.23 -9.23
N ALA A 52 -5.98 -6.53 -8.95
CA ALA A 52 -7.03 -5.50 -8.86
C ALA A 52 -6.88 -4.63 -7.61
N GLU A 53 -6.51 -5.24 -6.48
CA GLU A 53 -6.16 -4.52 -5.24
C GLU A 53 -4.88 -3.70 -5.44
N LEU A 54 -3.85 -4.30 -6.03
CA LEU A 54 -2.59 -3.61 -6.28
C LEU A 54 -2.77 -2.33 -7.12
N LYS A 55 -3.67 -2.33 -8.12
CA LYS A 55 -4.03 -1.11 -8.88
C LYS A 55 -4.62 0.01 -8.04
N LYS A 56 -5.25 -0.31 -6.90
CA LYS A 56 -5.91 0.64 -5.99
C LYS A 56 -5.06 0.96 -4.75
N SER A 57 -3.91 0.30 -4.59
CA SER A 57 -3.04 0.36 -3.41
C SER A 57 -2.67 1.79 -3.02
N LEU A 58 -2.13 2.59 -3.94
CA LEU A 58 -1.72 3.98 -3.66
C LEU A 58 -2.88 4.85 -3.19
N ARG A 59 -4.06 4.72 -3.81
CA ARG A 59 -5.25 5.45 -3.38
C ARG A 59 -5.67 5.03 -1.98
N PHE A 60 -5.66 3.73 -1.70
CA PHE A 60 -5.98 3.20 -0.37
C PHE A 60 -5.01 3.72 0.69
N ILE A 61 -3.70 3.63 0.44
CA ILE A 61 -2.67 4.13 1.38
C ILE A 61 -2.81 5.63 1.62
N SER A 62 -3.05 6.42 0.57
CA SER A 62 -3.31 7.86 0.71
C SER A 62 -4.54 8.16 1.59
N GLN A 63 -5.60 7.35 1.48
CA GLN A 63 -6.77 7.46 2.34
C GLN A 63 -6.44 7.12 3.80
N CYS A 64 -5.66 6.06 4.04
CA CYS A 64 -5.20 5.69 5.38
C CYS A 64 -4.34 6.80 6.00
N LEU A 65 -3.37 7.34 5.27
CA LEU A 65 -2.55 8.46 5.73
C LEU A 65 -3.40 9.69 6.01
N LYS A 66 -4.35 10.03 5.13
CA LYS A 66 -5.27 11.13 5.36
C LYS A 66 -6.10 10.94 6.63
N LYS A 67 -6.61 9.73 6.90
CA LYS A 67 -7.33 9.43 8.14
C LYS A 67 -6.41 9.55 9.36
N HIS A 68 -5.19 9.00 9.29
CA HIS A 68 -4.23 9.01 10.38
C HIS A 68 -3.75 10.42 10.74
N TYR A 69 -3.36 11.21 9.74
CA TYR A 69 -2.86 12.58 9.95
C TYR A 69 -3.97 13.62 10.04
N ASN A 70 -5.19 13.29 9.62
CA ASN A 70 -6.32 14.22 9.49
C ASN A 70 -6.04 15.41 8.55
N GLU A 71 -5.16 15.21 7.56
CA GLU A 71 -4.72 16.23 6.61
C GLU A 71 -4.69 15.70 5.17
N LYS A 72 -4.58 16.60 4.18
CA LYS A 72 -4.32 16.18 2.80
C LYS A 72 -2.91 15.64 2.70
N VAL A 73 -2.74 14.50 2.04
CA VAL A 73 -1.46 13.80 1.95
C VAL A 73 -0.98 13.76 0.50
N ILE A 74 0.32 13.98 0.31
CA ILE A 74 1.03 13.79 -0.95
C ILE A 74 1.88 12.53 -0.81
N LEU A 75 1.73 11.57 -1.74
CA LEU A 75 2.61 10.42 -1.82
C LEU A 75 3.79 10.78 -2.71
N LEU A 76 4.99 10.76 -2.14
CA LEU A 76 6.24 10.84 -2.89
C LEU A 76 6.77 9.41 -3.03
N LEU A 77 6.93 8.95 -4.26
CA LEU A 77 7.55 7.68 -4.60
C LEU A 77 8.90 8.02 -5.22
N ASP A 78 9.99 7.62 -4.55
CA ASP A 78 11.33 7.73 -5.09
C ASP A 78 11.60 6.55 -6.05
N GLU A 79 12.56 6.74 -6.96
CA GLU A 79 12.85 5.86 -8.11
C GLU A 79 13.45 4.49 -7.75
#